data_AF-A0A365NN62-F1
#
_entry.id   AF-A0A365NN62-F1
#
_cell.length_a   1.000
_cell.length_b   1.000
_cell.length_c   1.000
_cell.angle_alpha   90.00
_cell.angle_beta   90.00
_cell.angle_gamma   90.00
#
_symmetry.space_group_name_H-M   'P 1'
#
loop_
_entity.id
_entity.type
_entity.pdbx_description
1 polymer ?
#
loop_
_entity_poly.entity_id
_entity_poly.type
_entity_poly.pdbx_seq_one_letter_code
_entity_poly.pdbx_strand_id
1 'polypeptide(L)'
;MSIPGKFMIIVDGKPVGNPRDNGEPMIQAQPGDPAAIFELRDGRLFSGEWALGRLNYEDRSMMPKRVLWRKREEVDDLQPVQVEEYGGPPELKFSGAGLAFIQDKLYAPIMEGENQPMQIRPLPF
;
A
#
# COMPACT_ATOMS: atom_id res chain seq x y z
N MET A 1 -17.00 -2.74 9.43
CA MET A 1 -15.88 -3.08 10.34
C MET A 1 -14.75 -2.14 10.03
N SER A 2 -14.42 -1.21 10.94
CA SER A 2 -13.43 -0.16 10.67
C SER A 2 -11.98 -0.68 10.62
N ILE A 3 -11.14 0.02 9.85
CA ILE A 3 -9.68 -0.18 9.85
C ILE A 3 -9.12 -0.01 11.28
N PRO A 4 -8.22 -0.90 11.76
CA PRO A 4 -7.57 -0.74 13.06
C PRO A 4 -6.72 0.53 13.12
N GLY A 5 -6.48 1.06 14.33
CA GLY A 5 -5.63 2.25 14.50
C GLY A 5 -4.20 2.04 14.00
N LYS A 6 -3.63 0.85 14.25
CA LYS A 6 -2.33 0.42 13.72
C LYS A 6 -2.43 -1.00 13.17
N PHE A 7 -1.84 -1.24 12.00
CA PHE A 7 -1.94 -2.53 11.33
C PHE A 7 -0.77 -2.80 10.40
N MET A 8 -0.62 -4.06 9.99
CA MET A 8 0.25 -4.47 8.88
C MET A 8 -0.60 -4.78 7.66
N ILE A 9 -0.05 -4.53 6.48
CA ILE A 9 -0.61 -4.99 5.20
C ILE A 9 0.13 -6.26 4.80
N ILE A 10 -0.62 -7.35 4.62
CA ILE A 10 -0.11 -8.63 4.14
C ILE A 10 -0.70 -8.87 2.74
N VAL A 11 0.13 -9.15 1.76
CA VAL A 11 -0.28 -9.48 0.38
C VAL A 11 0.30 -10.84 0.02
N ASP A 12 -0.56 -11.79 -0.37
CA ASP A 12 -0.19 -13.17 -0.66
C ASP A 12 0.66 -13.82 0.46
N GLY A 13 0.25 -13.58 1.72
CA GLY A 13 0.97 -14.07 2.91
C GLY A 13 2.28 -13.35 3.23
N LYS A 14 2.75 -12.41 2.39
CA LYS A 14 3.97 -11.64 2.60
C LYS A 14 3.66 -10.24 3.16
N PRO A 15 4.32 -9.79 4.23
CA PRO A 15 4.14 -8.44 4.74
C PRO A 15 4.76 -7.40 3.80
N VAL A 16 4.10 -6.26 3.62
CA VAL A 16 4.73 -5.07 3.04
C VAL A 16 5.76 -4.55 4.03
N GLY A 17 7.02 -4.43 3.59
CA GLY A 17 8.13 -3.99 4.45
C GLY A 17 8.29 -2.47 4.48
N ASN A 18 8.98 -1.97 5.51
CA ASN A 18 9.42 -0.57 5.53
C ASN A 18 10.38 -0.27 4.36
N PRO A 19 10.39 0.98 3.85
CA PRO A 19 11.37 1.36 2.84
C PRO A 19 12.78 1.26 3.43
N ARG A 20 13.72 0.78 2.61
CA ARG A 20 15.15 0.91 2.90
C ARG A 20 15.61 2.24 2.32
N ASP A 21 15.70 3.25 3.17
CA ASP A 21 16.16 4.58 2.74
C ASP A 21 17.53 4.45 2.06
N ASN A 22 17.57 4.82 0.79
CA ASN A 22 18.74 4.76 -0.08
C ASN A 22 19.07 6.13 -0.67
N GLY A 23 18.45 7.20 -0.16
CA GLY A 23 18.61 8.56 -0.68
C GLY A 23 17.78 8.86 -1.95
N GLU A 24 17.05 7.88 -2.50
CA GLU A 24 16.14 8.11 -3.61
C GLU A 24 14.84 8.80 -3.13
N PRO A 25 14.28 9.74 -3.91
CA PRO A 25 13.06 10.44 -3.53
C PRO A 25 11.82 9.52 -3.54
N MET A 26 11.88 8.41 -4.28
CA MET A 26 10.76 7.47 -4.41
C MET A 26 11.29 6.04 -4.38
N ILE A 27 10.78 5.24 -3.45
CA ILE A 27 11.20 3.85 -3.27
C ILE A 27 10.01 2.96 -3.55
N GLN A 28 10.11 2.10 -4.56
CA GLN A 28 9.03 1.12 -4.79
C GLN A 28 8.96 0.12 -3.64
N ALA A 29 7.75 -0.03 -3.10
CA ALA A 29 7.48 -0.96 -2.01
C ALA A 29 7.73 -2.41 -2.44
N GLN A 30 8.04 -3.24 -1.46
CA GLN A 30 8.45 -4.63 -1.63
C GLN A 30 8.10 -5.40 -0.35
N PRO A 31 8.08 -6.74 -0.37
CA PRO A 31 7.90 -7.49 0.86
C PRO A 31 9.09 -7.26 1.78
N GLY A 32 8.88 -7.32 3.10
CA GLY A 32 9.97 -7.16 4.04
C GLY A 32 9.65 -7.52 5.49
N ASP A 33 10.69 -7.92 6.19
CA ASP A 33 10.72 -8.21 7.62
C ASP A 33 11.85 -7.36 8.25
N PRO A 34 11.55 -6.43 9.17
CA PRO A 34 10.25 -6.18 9.79
C PRO A 34 9.22 -5.58 8.82
N ALA A 35 7.96 -5.97 9.03
CA ALA A 35 6.79 -5.41 8.34
C ALA A 35 6.64 -3.91 8.66
N ALA A 36 6.13 -3.15 7.70
CA ALA A 36 5.70 -1.78 7.94
C ALA A 36 4.44 -1.75 8.83
N ILE A 37 4.39 -0.76 9.72
CA ILE A 37 3.26 -0.53 10.62
C ILE A 37 2.52 0.70 10.12
N PHE A 38 1.30 0.49 9.65
CA PHE A 38 0.49 1.51 9.03
C PHE A 38 -0.50 2.13 9.98
N GLU A 39 -0.69 3.43 9.80
CA GLU A 39 -1.85 4.20 10.27
C GLU A 39 -2.54 4.80 9.05
N LEU A 40 -3.87 4.68 8.97
CA LEU A 40 -4.67 5.31 7.93
C LEU A 40 -5.24 6.63 8.47
N ARG A 41 -4.88 7.76 7.84
CA ARG A 41 -5.38 9.09 8.21
C ARG A 41 -5.78 9.84 6.94
N ASP A 42 -7.01 10.32 6.86
CA ASP A 42 -7.54 11.06 5.70
C ASP A 42 -7.31 10.35 4.35
N GLY A 43 -7.50 9.03 4.34
CA GLY A 43 -7.28 8.19 3.16
C GLY A 43 -5.80 7.98 2.80
N ARG A 44 -4.86 8.40 3.64
CA ARG A 44 -3.41 8.25 3.42
C ARG A 44 -2.81 7.22 4.36
N LEU A 45 -1.97 6.34 3.83
CA LEU A 45 -1.26 5.32 4.60
C LEU A 45 0.10 5.86 5.05
N PHE A 46 0.34 5.89 6.36
CA PHE A 46 1.58 6.34 6.95
C PHE A 46 2.29 5.24 7.73
N SER A 47 3.62 5.18 7.65
CA SER A 47 4.50 4.36 8.49
C SER A 47 5.68 5.23 8.95
N GLY A 48 5.57 5.81 10.15
CA GLY A 48 6.55 6.78 10.66
C GLY A 48 6.70 8.01 9.74
N GLU A 49 7.93 8.24 9.29
CA GLU A 49 8.33 9.34 8.38
C GLU A 49 7.97 9.10 6.91
N TRP A 50 7.27 8.00 6.61
CA TRP A 50 6.94 7.61 5.24
C TRP A 50 5.43 7.53 5.02
N ALA A 51 5.02 7.80 3.78
CA ALA A 51 3.69 7.54 3.27
C ALA A 51 3.76 6.52 2.12
N LEU A 52 2.73 5.69 1.98
CA LEU A 52 2.62 4.68 0.92
C LEU A 52 1.42 4.95 0.03
N GLY A 53 1.60 4.89 -1.29
CA GLY A 53 0.51 5.08 -2.24
C GLY A 53 0.92 4.90 -3.69
N ARG A 54 -0.03 5.15 -4.59
CA ARG A 54 0.24 5.42 -6.01
C ARG A 54 0.44 6.91 -6.23
N LEU A 55 1.13 7.31 -7.28
CA LEU A 55 1.29 8.73 -7.63
C LEU A 55 -0.03 9.30 -8.19
N ASN A 56 -0.25 10.59 -8.01
CA ASN A 56 -1.36 11.31 -8.65
C ASN A 56 -1.29 11.27 -10.17
N TYR A 57 -0.08 11.36 -10.71
CA TYR A 57 0.20 11.35 -12.14
C TYR A 57 1.06 10.15 -12.48
N GLU A 58 0.51 9.26 -13.30
CA GLU A 58 1.17 8.05 -13.79
C GLU A 58 1.07 8.01 -15.32
N ASP A 59 1.87 7.16 -15.95
CA ASP A 59 1.71 6.88 -17.37
C ASP A 59 0.31 6.32 -17.67
N ARG A 60 -0.17 6.54 -18.89
CA ARG A 60 -1.49 6.07 -19.33
C ARG A 60 -1.49 4.62 -19.83
N SER A 61 -0.47 3.84 -19.52
CA SER A 61 -0.44 2.43 -19.93
C SER A 61 -1.41 1.60 -19.07
N MET A 62 -1.76 0.42 -19.55
CA MET A 62 -2.51 -0.58 -18.77
C MET A 62 -1.60 -1.46 -17.90
N MET A 63 -0.30 -1.14 -17.79
CA MET A 63 0.62 -1.89 -16.95
C MET A 63 0.29 -1.70 -15.47
N PRO A 64 0.55 -2.72 -14.61
CA PRO A 64 0.45 -2.58 -13.16
C PRO A 64 1.19 -1.35 -12.66
N LYS A 65 0.55 -0.60 -11.77
CA LYS A 65 1.06 0.68 -11.30
C LYS A 65 1.88 0.49 -10.04
N ARG A 66 3.00 1.22 -9.94
CA ARG A 66 3.93 1.05 -8.82
C ARG A 66 3.30 1.59 -7.55
N VAL A 67 3.43 0.85 -6.47
CA VAL A 67 3.11 1.36 -5.12
C VAL A 67 4.42 1.81 -4.49
N LEU A 68 4.47 3.09 -4.15
CA LEU A 68 5.69 3.80 -3.79
C LEU A 68 5.63 4.29 -2.36
N TRP A 69 6.80 4.25 -1.70
CA TRP A 69 7.10 5.03 -0.52
C TRP A 69 7.53 6.43 -0.93
N ARG A 70 6.97 7.43 -0.25
CA ARG A 70 7.39 8.84 -0.27
C ARG A 70 7.62 9.34 1.15
N LYS A 71 8.43 10.37 1.31
CA LYS A 71 8.54 11.02 2.61
C LYS A 71 7.18 11.60 3.00
N ARG A 72 6.87 11.62 4.29
CA ARG A 72 5.56 12.01 4.82
C ARG A 72 5.13 13.40 4.35
N GLU A 73 6.09 14.33 4.27
CA GLU A 73 5.90 15.70 3.80
C GLU A 73 5.53 15.80 2.31
N GLU A 74 5.74 14.72 1.54
CA GLU A 74 5.39 14.62 0.13
C GLU A 74 4.13 13.77 -0.11
N VAL A 75 3.32 13.53 0.92
CA VAL A 75 2.11 12.69 0.82
C VAL A 75 1.11 13.21 -0.22
N ASP A 76 1.13 14.52 -0.49
CA ASP A 76 0.27 15.15 -1.49
C ASP A 76 0.58 14.70 -2.91
N ASP A 77 1.75 14.11 -3.19
CA ASP A 77 2.08 13.50 -4.48
C ASP A 77 1.36 12.16 -4.70
N LEU A 78 0.86 11.55 -3.63
CA LEU A 78 0.20 10.27 -3.67
C LEU A 78 -1.31 10.45 -3.91
N GLN A 79 -1.99 9.39 -4.32
CA GLN A 79 -3.45 9.28 -4.31
C GLN A 79 -3.94 8.72 -2.96
N PRO A 80 -5.14 9.09 -2.47
CA PRO A 80 -5.74 8.44 -1.33
C PRO A 80 -6.13 6.99 -1.65
N VAL A 81 -6.08 6.12 -0.65
CA VAL A 81 -6.62 4.76 -0.72
C VAL A 81 -8.09 4.75 -0.30
N GLN A 82 -8.85 3.82 -0.87
CA GLN A 82 -10.23 3.56 -0.52
C GLN A 82 -10.31 2.35 0.40
N VAL A 83 -11.22 2.37 1.36
CA VAL A 83 -11.54 1.23 2.20
C VAL A 83 -12.84 0.63 1.69
N GLU A 84 -12.82 -0.64 1.31
CA GLU A 84 -14.03 -1.37 0.91
C GLU A 84 -14.46 -2.35 2.01
N GLU A 85 -15.74 -2.29 2.37
CA GLU A 85 -16.35 -3.11 3.43
C GLU A 85 -17.61 -3.82 2.90
N TYR A 86 -17.48 -4.68 1.89
CA TYR A 86 -18.61 -5.46 1.35
C TYR A 86 -18.87 -6.72 2.16
N GLY A 87 -19.24 -6.57 3.44
CA GLY A 87 -19.65 -7.68 4.32
C GLY A 87 -18.56 -8.68 4.70
N GLY A 88 -17.32 -8.46 4.24
CA GLY A 88 -16.11 -9.23 4.58
C GLY A 88 -15.10 -8.41 5.39
N PRO A 89 -13.86 -8.94 5.56
CA PRO A 89 -12.75 -8.17 6.11
C PRO A 89 -12.50 -6.90 5.28
N PRO A 90 -12.10 -5.79 5.91
CA PRO A 90 -11.82 -4.55 5.19
C PRO A 90 -10.63 -4.75 4.24
N GLU A 91 -10.77 -4.25 3.02
CA GLU A 91 -9.70 -4.21 2.02
C GLU A 91 -9.31 -2.77 1.69
N LEU A 92 -8.03 -2.56 1.36
CA LEU A 92 -7.53 -1.29 0.83
C LEU A 92 -7.45 -1.36 -0.70
N LYS A 93 -8.10 -0.41 -1.37
CA LYS A 93 -7.99 -0.22 -2.81
C LYS A 93 -7.14 1.00 -3.15
N PHE A 94 -6.20 0.82 -4.06
CA PHE A 94 -5.29 1.85 -4.55
C PHE A 94 -5.82 2.37 -5.88
N SER A 95 -6.75 3.34 -5.81
CA SER A 95 -7.49 3.86 -6.97
C SER A 95 -8.23 2.73 -7.71
N GLY A 96 -9.14 2.08 -6.99
CA GLY A 96 -9.95 0.94 -7.44
C GLY A 96 -9.23 -0.41 -7.52
N ALA A 97 -7.90 -0.42 -7.62
CA ALA A 97 -7.10 -1.64 -7.74
C ALA A 97 -6.78 -2.28 -6.38
N GLY A 98 -6.64 -3.61 -6.36
CA GLY A 98 -6.03 -4.33 -5.24
C GLY A 98 -4.51 -4.22 -5.28
N LEU A 99 -3.84 -5.21 -4.69
CA LEU A 99 -2.37 -5.27 -4.62
C LEU A 99 -1.86 -6.61 -5.10
N ALA A 100 -0.64 -6.62 -5.63
CA ALA A 100 0.11 -7.84 -5.92
C ALA A 100 1.61 -7.60 -5.79
N PHE A 101 2.33 -8.62 -5.32
CA PHE A 101 3.78 -8.68 -5.48
C PHE A 101 4.13 -9.34 -6.82
N ILE A 102 4.77 -8.58 -7.70
CA ILE A 102 5.27 -9.04 -8.99
C ILE A 102 6.80 -8.86 -8.95
N GLN A 103 7.55 -9.97 -9.07
CA GLN A 103 9.02 -9.96 -8.96
C GLN A 103 9.52 -9.23 -7.69
N ASP A 104 8.90 -9.55 -6.54
CA ASP A 104 9.18 -8.95 -5.23
C ASP A 104 9.06 -7.42 -5.17
N LYS A 105 8.28 -6.82 -6.08
CA LYS A 105 7.89 -5.42 -6.02
C LYS A 105 6.37 -5.31 -5.90
N LEU A 106 5.91 -4.38 -5.09
CA LEU A 106 4.50 -4.13 -4.87
C LEU A 106 3.94 -3.29 -6.02
N TYR A 107 2.84 -3.78 -6.60
CA TYR A 107 2.08 -3.10 -7.62
C TYR A 107 0.59 -3.09 -7.26
N ALA A 108 -0.11 -2.14 -7.88
CA ALA A 108 -1.55 -2.10 -8.01
C ALA A 108 -1.90 -2.53 -9.45
N PRO A 109 -2.31 -3.78 -9.69
CA PRO A 109 -2.68 -4.25 -11.02
C PRO A 109 -3.88 -3.50 -11.58
N ILE A 110 -3.85 -3.18 -12.88
CA ILE A 110 -4.98 -2.52 -13.55
C ILE A 110 -6.02 -3.54 -14.05
N MET A 111 -5.57 -4.73 -14.44
CA MET A 111 -6.45 -5.79 -14.93
C MET A 111 -7.07 -6.57 -13.78
N GLU A 112 -8.39 -6.75 -13.81
CA GLU A 112 -9.10 -7.60 -12.87
C GLU A 112 -8.60 -9.06 -12.97
N GLY A 113 -8.28 -9.68 -11.83
CA GLY A 113 -7.75 -11.05 -11.75
C GLY A 113 -6.25 -11.15 -11.43
N GLU A 114 -5.50 -10.05 -11.55
CA GLU A 114 -4.08 -10.01 -11.13
C GLU A 114 -3.89 -9.62 -9.66
N ASN A 115 -4.96 -9.15 -9.00
CA ASN A 115 -4.94 -8.85 -7.57
C ASN A 115 -4.67 -10.12 -6.77
N GLN A 116 -3.75 -10.03 -5.82
CA GLN A 116 -3.49 -11.09 -4.85
C GLN A 116 -4.30 -10.87 -3.57
N PRO A 117 -4.57 -11.94 -2.80
CA PRO A 117 -5.26 -11.83 -1.53
C PRO A 117 -4.54 -10.86 -0.58
N MET A 118 -5.27 -9.89 -0.04
CA MET A 118 -4.75 -8.90 0.88
C MET A 118 -5.41 -9.04 2.24
N GLN A 119 -4.64 -8.83 3.31
CA GLN A 119 -5.12 -8.85 4.68
C GLN A 119 -4.60 -7.64 5.45
N ILE A 120 -5.49 -7.05 6.23
CA ILE A 120 -5.15 -6.09 7.27
C ILE A 120 -4.99 -6.86 8.57
N ARG A 121 -3.78 -6.89 9.10
CA ARG A 121 -3.50 -7.54 10.39
C ARG A 121 -3.36 -6.49 11.49
N PRO A 122 -4.33 -6.39 12.42
CA PRO A 122 -4.21 -5.49 13.57
C PRO A 122 -2.97 -5.87 14.40
N LEU A 123 -2.31 -4.86 14.96
CA LEU A 123 -1.28 -5.10 15.96
C LEU A 123 -1.91 -5.13 17.36
N PRO A 124 -1.54 -6.07 18.24
CA PRO A 124 -1.97 -6.03 19.63
C PRO A 124 -1.42 -4.75 20.28
N PHE A 125 -2.26 -4.14 21.12
CA PHE A 125 -1.91 -2.96 21.91
C PHE A 125 -0.79 -3.27 22.91
#